data_AF-A0A2E5ZLU3-F1
#
_entry.id   AF-A0A2E5ZLU3-F1
#
_cell.length_a   1.000
_cell.length_b   1.000
_cell.length_c   1.000
_cell.angle_alpha   90.00
_cell.angle_beta   90.00
_cell.angle_gamma   90.00
#
_symmetry.space_group_name_H-M   'P 1'
#
loop_
_entity.id
_entity.type
_entity.pdbx_description
1 polymer ?
#
loop_
_entity_poly.entity_id
_entity_poly.type
_entity_poly.pdbx_seq_one_letter_code
_entity_poly.pdbx_strand_id
1 'polypeptide(L)'
;MRIITETGGRLDMDEEFTFVGLTVPKFAMASGGLLVAWGIIAYLMQSADPPSITAAIPAFVGFPMLGLGVMAERDNENLRHYMHAAMIVALAMVMMPIGMFWSMGVPDSSLTLASLLALLLIGATFIFAGIRSFRHARMLRESDVK
;
A
#
# COMPACT_ATOMS: atom_id res chain seq x y z
N MET A 1 -36.34 -23.13 2.64
CA MET A 1 -35.67 -24.22 1.90
C MET A 1 -35.56 -23.79 0.44
N ARG A 2 -34.46 -23.13 0.06
CA ARG A 2 -34.18 -22.76 -1.35
C ARG A 2 -32.82 -23.37 -1.66
N ILE A 3 -32.81 -24.18 -2.72
CA ILE A 3 -31.72 -25.06 -3.09
C ILE A 3 -30.50 -24.23 -3.49
N ILE A 4 -29.42 -24.42 -2.75
CA ILE A 4 -28.06 -23.99 -3.08
C ILE A 4 -27.55 -24.86 -4.23
N THR A 5 -27.61 -24.33 -5.45
CA THR A 5 -26.83 -24.89 -6.55
C THR A 5 -25.41 -24.36 -6.44
N GLU A 6 -24.47 -25.27 -6.18
CA GLU A 6 -23.05 -25.06 -6.39
C GLU A 6 -22.82 -24.48 -7.79
N THR A 7 -22.34 -23.24 -7.86
CA THR A 7 -21.63 -22.74 -9.03
C THR A 7 -20.23 -22.41 -8.54
N GLY A 8 -19.26 -23.18 -9.03
CA GLY A 8 -17.86 -22.98 -8.71
C GLY A 8 -17.41 -21.57 -9.07
N GLY A 9 -16.84 -20.88 -8.07
CA GLY A 9 -15.60 -20.12 -8.24
C GLY A 9 -15.59 -19.01 -9.29
N ARG A 10 -16.56 -18.11 -9.25
CA ARG A 10 -16.32 -16.72 -9.66
C ARG A 10 -17.23 -15.85 -8.80
N LEU A 11 -16.66 -15.21 -7.78
CA LEU A 11 -17.31 -14.03 -7.20
C LEU A 11 -17.60 -13.10 -8.37
N ASP A 12 -18.85 -12.68 -8.55
CA ASP A 12 -19.16 -11.67 -9.55
C ASP A 12 -18.21 -10.48 -9.30
N MET A 13 -17.54 -10.01 -10.35
CA MET A 13 -16.53 -8.93 -10.29
C MET A 13 -17.12 -7.63 -9.71
N ASP A 14 -18.44 -7.61 -9.57
CA ASP A 14 -19.36 -6.59 -9.10
C ASP A 14 -19.25 -6.38 -7.58
N GLU A 15 -18.91 -7.44 -6.82
CA GLU A 15 -18.86 -7.38 -5.35
C GLU A 15 -17.46 -7.08 -4.80
N GLU A 16 -16.40 -7.52 -5.49
CA GLU A 16 -15.03 -7.34 -5.02
C GLU A 16 -14.50 -5.93 -5.34
N PHE A 17 -14.08 -5.18 -4.31
CA PHE A 17 -13.52 -3.85 -4.51
C PHE A 17 -12.18 -3.91 -5.26
N THR A 18 -12.13 -3.24 -6.42
CA THR A 18 -10.90 -3.06 -7.18
C THR A 18 -10.51 -1.58 -7.28
N PHE A 19 -9.20 -1.32 -7.27
CA PHE A 19 -8.61 -0.01 -7.47
C PHE A 19 -7.60 -0.10 -8.61
N VAL A 20 -7.80 0.69 -9.67
CA VAL A 20 -6.99 0.61 -10.91
C VAL A 20 -6.96 -0.79 -11.53
N GLY A 21 -8.05 -1.56 -11.39
CA GLY A 21 -8.14 -2.94 -11.88
C GLY A 21 -7.41 -3.99 -11.02
N LEU A 22 -6.87 -3.60 -9.86
CA LEU A 22 -6.23 -4.50 -8.90
C LEU A 22 -7.07 -4.62 -7.62
N THR A 23 -7.06 -5.81 -7.00
CA THR A 23 -7.57 -5.97 -5.63
C THR A 23 -6.66 -5.22 -4.65
N VAL A 24 -7.16 -4.86 -3.49
CA VAL A 24 -6.36 -4.10 -2.50
C VAL A 24 -5.07 -4.85 -2.09
N PRO A 25 -5.06 -6.19 -1.86
CA PRO A 25 -3.83 -6.93 -1.62
C PRO A 25 -2.83 -6.84 -2.79
N LYS A 26 -3.31 -6.99 -4.04
CA LYS A 26 -2.45 -6.85 -5.23
C LYS A 26 -1.91 -5.44 -5.38
N PHE A 27 -2.70 -4.43 -5.04
CA PHE A 27 -2.26 -3.05 -5.00
C PHE A 27 -1.19 -2.81 -3.92
N ALA A 28 -1.29 -3.46 -2.76
CA ALA A 28 -0.27 -3.43 -1.71
C ALA A 28 1.05 -4.06 -2.20
N MET A 29 0.95 -5.21 -2.86
CA MET A 29 2.12 -5.88 -3.45
C MET A 29 2.78 -5.02 -4.53
N ALA A 30 2.00 -4.45 -5.45
CA ALA A 30 2.54 -3.58 -6.50
C ALA A 30 3.19 -2.32 -5.92
N SER A 31 2.54 -1.66 -4.97
CA SER A 31 3.05 -0.45 -4.30
C SER A 31 4.33 -0.73 -3.51
N GLY A 32 4.33 -1.79 -2.70
CA GLY A 32 5.49 -2.20 -1.92
C GLY A 32 6.66 -2.64 -2.82
N GLY A 33 6.40 -3.43 -3.85
CA GLY A 33 7.40 -3.85 -4.83
C GLY A 33 8.04 -2.68 -5.58
N LEU A 34 7.23 -1.70 -6.01
CA LEU A 34 7.72 -0.48 -6.64
C LEU A 34 8.63 0.31 -5.70
N LEU A 35 8.23 0.47 -4.43
CA LEU A 35 9.03 1.18 -3.43
C LEU A 35 10.34 0.46 -3.08
N VAL A 36 10.33 -0.87 -3.03
CA VAL A 36 11.54 -1.69 -2.86
C VAL A 36 12.50 -1.47 -4.01
N ALA A 37 12.01 -1.63 -5.25
CA ALA A 37 12.83 -1.39 -6.44
C ALA A 37 13.37 0.04 -6.47
N TRP A 38 12.51 1.03 -6.22
CA TRP A 38 12.89 2.45 -6.18
C TRP A 38 13.94 2.74 -5.12
N GLY A 39 13.78 2.27 -3.88
CA GLY A 39 14.73 2.53 -2.79
C GLY A 39 16.10 1.91 -3.05
N ILE A 40 16.16 0.72 -3.67
CA ILE A 40 17.42 0.12 -4.09
C ILE A 40 18.10 0.97 -5.17
N ILE A 41 17.35 1.36 -6.21
CA ILE A 41 17.85 2.22 -7.30
C ILE A 41 18.36 3.55 -6.74
N ALA A 42 17.58 4.21 -5.88
CA ALA A 42 17.93 5.48 -5.26
C ALA A 42 19.20 5.38 -4.41
N TYR A 43 19.37 4.30 -3.65
CA TYR A 43 20.58 4.11 -2.84
C TYR A 43 21.83 3.90 -3.70
N LEU A 44 21.72 3.18 -4.82
CA LEU A 44 22.85 2.87 -5.70
C LEU A 44 23.21 4.02 -6.65
N MET A 45 22.23 4.83 -7.06
CA MET A 45 22.44 5.93 -8.02
C MET A 45 22.79 7.27 -7.36
N GLN A 46 22.79 7.36 -6.03
CA GLN A 46 23.10 8.61 -5.36
C GLN A 46 24.55 9.01 -5.55
N SER A 47 24.77 10.31 -5.78
CA SER A 47 26.10 10.90 -5.93
C SER A 47 26.66 11.46 -4.61
N ALA A 48 25.93 11.30 -3.50
CA ALA A 48 26.30 11.84 -2.20
C ALA A 48 27.46 11.05 -1.58
N ASP A 49 28.45 11.76 -1.01
CA ASP A 49 29.57 11.19 -0.27
C ASP A 49 29.65 11.80 1.14
N PRO A 50 29.38 11.04 2.22
CA PRO A 50 29.00 9.62 2.21
C PRO A 50 27.57 9.38 1.71
N PRO A 51 27.23 8.15 1.27
CA PRO A 51 25.90 7.79 0.80
C PRO A 51 24.82 8.03 1.86
N SER A 52 23.77 8.77 1.49
CA SER A 52 22.59 9.00 2.30
C SER A 52 21.75 7.73 2.43
N ILE A 53 21.62 7.24 3.66
CA ILE A 53 20.74 6.11 3.99
C ILE A 53 19.26 6.50 3.81
N THR A 54 18.92 7.79 3.92
CA THR A 54 17.56 8.31 3.74
C THR A 54 16.99 8.01 2.36
N ALA A 55 17.84 7.95 1.32
CA ALA A 55 17.44 7.56 -0.03
C ALA A 55 16.92 6.10 -0.11
N ALA A 56 17.33 5.23 0.81
CA ALA A 56 16.91 3.83 0.86
C ALA A 56 15.63 3.58 1.68
N ILE A 57 15.11 4.59 2.40
CA ILE A 57 13.89 4.45 3.24
C ILE A 57 12.70 3.85 2.46
N PRO A 58 12.44 4.21 1.18
CA PRO A 58 11.38 3.58 0.41
C PRO A 58 11.45 2.06 0.40
N ALA A 59 12.65 1.46 0.33
CA ALA A 59 12.78 0.02 0.33
C ALA A 59 12.49 -0.60 1.71
N PHE A 60 12.96 0.04 2.79
CA PHE A 60 12.71 -0.44 4.15
C PHE A 60 11.22 -0.41 4.53
N VAL A 61 10.46 0.55 4.00
CA VAL A 61 9.01 0.66 4.26
C VAL A 61 8.19 -0.11 3.21
N GLY A 62 8.66 -0.17 1.97
CA GLY A 62 8.03 -0.92 0.89
C GLY A 62 8.09 -2.43 1.13
N PHE A 63 9.16 -2.94 1.74
CA PHE A 63 9.33 -4.37 2.02
C PHE A 63 8.23 -4.94 2.95
N PRO A 64 7.94 -4.38 4.13
CA PRO A 64 6.84 -4.86 4.96
C PRO A 64 5.48 -4.68 4.28
N MET A 65 5.27 -3.61 3.48
CA MET A 65 4.03 -3.44 2.71
C MET A 65 3.85 -4.55 1.66
N LEU A 66 4.91 -4.88 0.93
CA LEU A 66 4.93 -6.00 -0.03
C LEU A 66 4.64 -7.32 0.68
N GLY A 67 5.31 -7.57 1.81
CA GLY A 67 5.07 -8.75 2.63
C GLY A 67 3.61 -8.87 3.04
N LEU A 68 3.03 -7.82 3.64
CA LEU A 68 1.63 -7.81 4.05
C LEU A 68 0.66 -8.07 2.88
N GLY A 69 0.96 -7.55 1.69
CA GLY A 69 0.19 -7.84 0.47
C GLY A 69 0.24 -9.32 0.06
N VAL A 70 1.43 -9.94 0.11
CA VAL A 70 1.61 -11.37 -0.20
C VAL A 70 0.89 -12.26 0.84
N MET A 71 1.00 -11.91 2.12
CA MET A 71 0.31 -12.62 3.20
C MET A 71 -1.21 -12.51 3.05
N ALA A 72 -1.73 -11.32 2.71
CA ALA A 72 -3.15 -11.10 2.49
C ALA A 72 -3.71 -11.88 1.29
N GLU A 73 -2.91 -12.14 0.26
CA GLU A 73 -3.33 -12.97 -0.88
C GLU A 73 -3.39 -14.46 -0.51
N ARG A 74 -2.46 -14.93 0.32
CA ARG A 74 -2.34 -16.35 0.68
C ARG A 74 -3.29 -16.77 1.80
N ASP A 75 -3.59 -15.87 2.72
CA ASP A 75 -4.45 -16.12 3.87
C ASP A 75 -5.68 -15.22 3.83
N ASN A 76 -6.73 -15.76 3.22
CA ASN A 76 -8.03 -15.09 3.11
C ASN A 76 -8.78 -15.00 4.45
N GLU A 77 -8.51 -15.89 5.41
CA GLU A 77 -9.17 -15.87 6.73
C GLU A 77 -8.76 -14.60 7.51
N ASN A 78 -7.48 -14.23 7.42
CA ASN A 78 -6.92 -13.07 8.10
C ASN A 78 -6.74 -11.83 7.21
N LEU A 79 -7.26 -11.84 5.98
CA LEU A 79 -7.10 -10.75 4.99
C LEU A 79 -7.30 -9.36 5.60
N ARG A 80 -8.38 -9.15 6.38
CA ARG A 80 -8.69 -7.85 6.97
C ARG A 80 -7.61 -7.34 7.94
N HIS A 81 -6.97 -8.24 8.68
CA HIS A 81 -5.90 -7.90 9.62
C HIS A 81 -4.64 -7.47 8.88
N TYR A 82 -4.27 -8.21 7.83
CA TYR A 82 -3.13 -7.84 6.98
C TYR A 82 -3.36 -6.50 6.29
N MET A 83 -4.58 -6.25 5.79
CA MET A 83 -4.89 -4.98 5.14
C MET A 83 -4.96 -3.81 6.14
N HIS A 84 -5.43 -4.02 7.38
CA HIS A 84 -5.33 -2.99 8.42
C HIS A 84 -3.87 -2.70 8.80
N ALA A 85 -3.03 -3.74 8.92
CA ALA A 85 -1.60 -3.54 9.15
C ALA A 85 -0.95 -2.77 7.98
N ALA A 86 -1.31 -3.08 6.74
CA ALA A 86 -0.80 -2.36 5.56
C ALA A 86 -1.24 -0.89 5.56
N MET A 87 -2.45 -0.59 6.04
CA MET A 87 -2.92 0.79 6.24
C MET A 87 -2.11 1.56 7.29
N ILE A 88 -1.68 0.89 8.38
CA ILE A 88 -0.80 1.50 9.38
C ILE A 88 0.57 1.82 8.76
N VAL A 89 1.12 0.91 7.96
CA VAL A 89 2.36 1.16 7.21
C VAL A 89 2.20 2.33 6.25
N ALA A 90 1.10 2.38 5.49
CA ALA A 90 0.82 3.48 4.57
C ALA A 90 0.67 4.84 5.30
N LEU A 91 0.10 4.84 6.50
CA LEU A 91 0.05 6.04 7.34
C LEU A 91 1.45 6.50 7.74
N ALA A 92 2.33 5.58 8.13
CA ALA A 92 3.72 5.91 8.42
C ALA A 92 4.46 6.46 7.18
N MET A 93 4.18 5.94 5.98
CA MET A 93 4.75 6.44 4.72
C MET A 93 4.39 7.89 4.42
N VAL A 94 3.21 8.35 4.87
CA VAL A 94 2.76 9.74 4.71
C VAL A 94 3.33 10.63 5.83
N MET A 95 3.27 10.15 7.07
CA MET A 95 3.68 10.93 8.23
C MET A 95 5.19 11.18 8.30
N MET A 96 6.02 10.21 7.89
CA MET A 96 7.47 10.35 7.96
C MET A 96 8.03 11.49 7.07
N PRO A 97 7.70 11.57 5.76
CA PRO A 97 8.13 12.68 4.91
C PRO A 97 7.63 14.04 5.41
N ILE A 98 6.37 14.12 5.86
CA ILE A 98 5.79 15.37 6.38
C ILE A 98 6.55 15.83 7.63
N GLY A 99 6.79 14.92 8.58
CA GLY A 99 7.56 15.23 9.79
C GLY A 99 8.99 15.64 9.48
N MET A 100 9.61 15.00 8.48
CA MET A 100 10.95 15.34 8.04
C MET A 100 11.02 16.73 7.41
N PHE A 101 10.09 17.07 6.50
CA PHE A 101 10.02 18.41 5.92
C PHE A 101 9.76 19.50 6.95
N TRP A 102 8.94 19.20 7.97
CA TRP A 102 8.64 20.15 9.03
C TRP A 102 9.85 20.41 9.95
N SER A 103 10.63 19.37 10.26
CA SER A 103 11.74 19.46 11.22
C SER A 103 13.07 19.87 10.59
N MET A 104 13.35 19.39 9.38
CA MET A 104 14.65 19.54 8.71
C MET A 104 14.58 20.33 7.41
N GLY A 105 13.38 20.66 6.92
CA GLY A 105 13.20 21.31 5.63
C GLY A 105 13.28 20.34 4.44
N VAL A 106 13.36 20.90 3.24
CA VAL A 106 13.46 20.13 1.99
C VAL A 106 14.89 19.63 1.81
N PRO A 107 15.12 18.32 1.52
CA PRO A 107 16.46 17.81 1.26
C PRO A 107 17.11 18.44 0.02
N ASP A 108 18.41 18.72 0.10
CA ASP A 108 19.20 19.23 -1.03
C ASP A 108 19.41 18.17 -2.12
N SER A 109 19.44 16.89 -1.74
CA SER A 109 19.55 15.77 -2.67
C SER A 109 18.23 15.54 -3.40
N SER A 110 18.24 15.73 -4.72
CA SER A 110 17.09 15.47 -5.59
C SER A 110 16.60 14.02 -5.47
N LEU A 111 17.51 13.06 -5.26
CA LEU A 111 17.19 11.64 -5.13
C LEU A 111 16.55 11.31 -3.78
N THR A 112 17.01 11.97 -2.71
CA THR A 112 16.38 11.88 -1.38
C THR A 112 15.00 12.52 -1.41
N LEU A 113 14.86 13.70 -2.02
CA LEU A 113 13.57 14.36 -2.20
C LEU A 113 12.60 13.48 -3.00
N ALA A 114 13.04 12.92 -4.12
CA ALA A 114 12.22 12.02 -4.94
C ALA A 114 11.78 10.77 -4.16
N SER A 115 12.66 10.22 -3.32
CA SER A 115 12.35 9.07 -2.46
C SER A 115 11.29 9.37 -1.41
N LEU A 116 11.35 10.54 -0.78
CA LEU A 116 10.35 10.98 0.20
C LEU A 116 9.01 11.30 -0.46
N LEU A 117 9.04 11.92 -1.65
CA LEU A 117 7.83 12.16 -2.43
C LEU A 117 7.20 10.86 -2.92
N ALA A 118 7.99 9.88 -3.34
CA ALA A 118 7.49 8.55 -3.72
C ALA A 118 6.77 7.87 -2.54
N LEU A 119 7.38 7.88 -1.35
CA LEU A 119 6.74 7.41 -0.12
C LEU A 119 5.42 8.13 0.17
N LEU A 120 5.44 9.45 0.11
CA LEU A 120 4.27 10.29 0.40
C LEU A 120 3.11 10.00 -0.56
N LEU A 121 3.39 10.00 -1.86
CA LEU A 121 2.37 9.82 -2.90
C LEU A 121 1.82 8.39 -2.93
N ILE A 122 2.69 7.38 -2.83
CA ILE A 122 2.27 5.98 -2.82
C ILE A 122 1.50 5.68 -1.52
N GLY A 123 1.95 6.21 -0.38
CA GLY A 123 1.25 6.07 0.90
C GLY A 123 -0.14 6.71 0.86
N ALA A 124 -0.24 7.95 0.37
CA ALA A 124 -1.51 8.66 0.27
C ALA A 124 -2.51 7.98 -0.67
N THR A 125 -2.04 7.49 -1.82
CA THR A 125 -2.89 6.74 -2.76
C THR A 125 -3.34 5.40 -2.17
N PHE A 126 -2.48 4.71 -1.43
CA PHE A 126 -2.84 3.48 -0.73
C PHE A 126 -3.89 3.71 0.36
N ILE A 127 -3.73 4.76 1.18
CA ILE A 127 -4.73 5.14 2.18
C ILE A 127 -6.07 5.45 1.52
N PHE A 128 -6.06 6.22 0.43
CA PHE A 128 -7.27 6.54 -0.32
C PHE A 128 -7.98 5.28 -0.83
N ALA A 129 -7.24 4.36 -1.45
CA ALA A 129 -7.78 3.09 -1.93
C ALA A 129 -8.34 2.23 -0.78
N GLY A 130 -7.63 2.15 0.35
CA GLY A 130 -8.05 1.40 1.53
C GLY A 130 -9.34 1.96 2.16
N ILE A 131 -9.46 3.28 2.30
CA ILE A 131 -10.69 3.91 2.82
C ILE A 131 -11.88 3.61 1.89
N ARG A 132 -11.68 3.68 0.56
CA ARG A 132 -12.72 3.34 -0.41
C ARG A 132 -13.13 1.86 -0.31
N SER A 133 -12.18 0.96 -0.10
CA SER A 133 -12.45 -0.46 0.14
C SER A 133 -13.30 -0.69 1.41
N PHE A 134 -12.95 -0.05 2.53
CA PHE A 134 -13.74 -0.17 3.76
C PHE A 134 -15.17 0.37 3.60
N ARG A 135 -15.33 1.49 2.87
CA ARG A 135 -16.65 2.03 2.56
C ARG A 135 -17.47 1.08 1.68
N HIS A 136 -16.84 0.47 0.67
CA HIS A 136 -17.48 -0.51 -0.21
C HIS A 136 -17.99 -1.72 0.58
N ALA A 137 -17.13 -2.32 1.41
CA ALA A 137 -17.49 -3.45 2.26
C ALA A 137 -18.63 -3.13 3.24
N ARG A 138 -18.70 -1.89 3.74
CA ARG A 138 -19.81 -1.43 4.58
C ARG A 138 -21.13 -1.34 3.79
N MET A 139 -21.11 -0.76 2.59
CA MET A 139 -22.32 -0.58 1.79
C MET A 139 -22.93 -1.93 1.37
N LEU A 140 -22.11 -2.90 0.98
CA LEU A 140 -22.57 -4.27 0.67
C LEU A 140 -23.31 -4.91 1.85
N ARG A 141 -22.75 -4.79 3.06
CA ARG A 141 -23.40 -5.30 4.29
C ARG A 141 -24.73 -4.63 4.58
N GLU A 142 -24.92 -3.37 4.20
CA GLU A 142 -26.18 -2.63 4.41
C GLU A 142 -27.22 -2.96 3.31
N SER A 143 -26.81 -3.36 2.11
CA SER A 143 -27.72 -3.80 1.04
C SER A 143 -28.24 -5.22 1.26
N ASP A 144 -27.41 -6.12 1.78
CA ASP A 144 -27.80 -7.53 1.98
C ASP A 144 -28.84 -7.73 3.10
N VAL A 145 -29.01 -6.72 3.95
CA VAL A 145 -29.98 -6.72 5.07
C VAL A 145 -31.36 -6.20 4.63
N LYS A 146 -31.48 -5.56 3.46
CA LYS A 146 -32.73 -5.01 2.92
C LYS A 146 -33.44 -5.98 1.98
#